data_AF-A0A3E3IFI8-F1
#
_entry.id   AF-A0A3E3IFI8-F1
#
_cell.length_a   1.000
_cell.length_b   1.000
_cell.length_c   1.000
_cell.angle_alpha   90.00
_cell.angle_beta   90.00
_cell.angle_gamma   90.00
#
_symmetry.space_group_name_H-M   'P 1'
#
loop_
_entity.id
_entity.type
_entity.pdbx_description
1 polymer ?
#
loop_
_entity_poly.entity_id
_entity_poly.type
_entity_poly.pdbx_seq_one_letter_code
_entity_poly.pdbx_strand_id
1 'polypeptide(L)'
;MNIEIANRLVNLRKQNSLSQEALAEKLGISRQAVSKWERAEASPDTDNLILLSRIYGISMDELLRTEDEIPMPENAEMPEIEEAAPAPAGDGGPFSGDAAETAADGRWNTPEYVHIGLDGIHCKDKDSEVHVGWKGIHVVDTEDEVHVDSNGVYVNGEKYDGRYLWELARPEFPFAVLVIAAFIVIGVLTGAWHPAWVILLTIPLWHTCLEAFRKRDMMRFAFPLLTFLIFLLLGIFKGLWHPGWLVFLAIPVYYAVADYFRRLKKERAKEDNQGENYKEEDSSL
;
A
#
# COMPACT_ATOMS: atom_id res chain seq x y z
N MET A 1 -0.26 16.77 -18.28
CA MET A 1 -1.72 16.63 -18.45
C MET A 1 -2.17 17.46 -19.64
N ASN A 2 -3.14 17.00 -20.44
CA ASN A 2 -3.70 17.80 -21.52
C ASN A 2 -4.57 18.95 -20.94
N ILE A 3 -4.49 20.14 -21.53
CA ILE A 3 -5.26 21.33 -21.15
C ILE A 3 -6.77 21.08 -21.21
N GLU A 4 -7.22 20.23 -22.14
CA GLU A 4 -8.64 19.85 -22.27
C GLU A 4 -9.15 19.14 -21.02
N ILE A 5 -8.35 18.21 -20.48
CA ILE A 5 -8.70 17.45 -19.27
C ILE A 5 -8.68 18.37 -18.05
N ALA A 6 -7.71 19.29 -17.97
CA ALA A 6 -7.65 20.30 -16.90
C ALA A 6 -8.90 21.20 -16.90
N ASN A 7 -9.34 21.68 -18.07
CA ASN A 7 -10.56 22.48 -18.20
C ASN A 7 -11.82 21.68 -17.83
N ARG A 8 -11.88 20.39 -18.20
CA ARG A 8 -12.96 19.49 -17.80
C ARG A 8 -13.04 19.35 -16.27
N LEU A 9 -11.91 19.19 -15.58
CA LEU A 9 -11.87 19.16 -14.12
C LEU A 9 -12.43 20.43 -13.48
N VAL A 10 -12.08 21.61 -14.01
CA VAL A 10 -12.63 22.89 -13.55
C VAL A 10 -14.15 22.94 -13.70
N ASN A 11 -14.67 22.46 -14.83
CA ASN A 11 -16.09 22.46 -15.12
C ASN A 11 -16.86 21.50 -14.21
N LEU A 12 -16.35 20.28 -14.02
CA LEU A 12 -16.95 19.30 -13.11
C LEU A 12 -16.97 19.79 -11.67
N ARG A 13 -15.91 20.46 -11.20
CA ARG A 13 -15.88 21.08 -9.87
C ARG A 13 -16.96 22.15 -9.72
N LYS A 14 -17.13 23.02 -10.72
CA LYS A 14 -18.15 24.08 -10.72
C LYS A 14 -19.57 23.51 -10.77
N GLN A 15 -19.82 22.48 -11.58
CA GLN A 15 -21.11 21.80 -11.66
C GLN A 15 -21.51 21.18 -10.31
N ASN A 16 -20.54 20.67 -9.56
CA ASN A 16 -20.76 20.14 -8.21
C ASN A 16 -20.72 21.21 -7.12
N SER A 17 -20.66 22.52 -7.48
CA SER A 17 -20.62 23.65 -6.54
C SER A 17 -19.51 23.57 -5.49
N LEU A 18 -18.35 22.99 -5.85
CA LEU A 18 -17.21 22.83 -4.93
C LEU A 18 -16.19 23.95 -5.10
N SER A 19 -15.61 24.43 -4.00
CA SER A 19 -14.39 25.27 -4.05
C SER A 19 -13.15 24.39 -4.24
N GLN A 20 -12.02 24.99 -4.64
CA GLN A 20 -10.75 24.26 -4.72
C GLN A 20 -10.33 23.71 -3.34
N GLU A 21 -10.60 24.43 -2.25
CA GLU A 21 -10.35 23.92 -0.90
C GLU A 21 -11.27 22.73 -0.58
N ALA A 22 -12.57 22.83 -0.86
CA ALA A 22 -13.54 21.79 -0.56
C ALA A 22 -13.27 20.49 -1.34
N LEU A 23 -12.82 20.61 -2.59
CA LEU A 23 -12.41 19.45 -3.39
C LEU A 23 -11.12 18.82 -2.83
N ALA A 24 -10.14 19.64 -2.45
CA ALA A 24 -8.89 19.16 -1.87
C ALA A 24 -9.11 18.43 -0.53
N GLU A 25 -10.01 18.95 0.31
CA GLU A 25 -10.41 18.31 1.57
C GLU A 25 -11.07 16.96 1.33
N LYS A 26 -11.98 16.85 0.35
CA LYS A 26 -12.62 15.58 -0.03
C LYS A 26 -11.63 14.55 -0.57
N LEU A 27 -10.58 15.00 -1.23
CA LEU A 27 -9.52 14.16 -1.79
C LEU A 27 -8.40 13.85 -0.79
N GLY A 28 -8.34 14.53 0.37
CA GLY A 28 -7.27 14.37 1.34
C GLY A 28 -5.92 14.93 0.90
N ILE A 29 -5.92 15.92 -0.01
CA ILE A 29 -4.70 16.51 -0.60
C ILE A 29 -4.62 18.01 -0.34
N SER A 30 -3.49 18.63 -0.71
CA SER A 30 -3.34 20.09 -0.62
C SER A 30 -4.14 20.82 -1.71
N ARG A 31 -4.70 21.98 -1.37
CA ARG A 31 -5.33 22.91 -2.34
C ARG A 31 -4.40 23.23 -3.52
N GLN A 32 -3.09 23.30 -3.27
CA GLN A 32 -2.09 23.58 -4.30
C GLN A 32 -2.04 22.48 -5.36
N ALA A 33 -2.24 21.20 -4.99
CA ALA A 33 -2.29 20.09 -5.94
C ALA A 33 -3.47 20.23 -6.91
N VAL A 34 -4.68 20.46 -6.39
CA VAL A 34 -5.89 20.73 -7.21
C VAL A 34 -5.66 21.92 -8.15
N SER A 35 -5.04 22.98 -7.64
CA SER A 35 -4.73 24.19 -8.42
C SER A 35 -3.77 23.91 -9.59
N LYS A 36 -2.78 23.03 -9.39
CA LYS A 36 -1.85 22.61 -10.45
C LYS A 36 -2.53 21.74 -11.51
N TRP A 37 -3.44 20.86 -11.11
CA TRP A 37 -4.21 20.04 -12.05
C TRP A 37 -5.14 20.89 -12.92
N GLU A 38 -5.83 21.86 -12.32
CA GLU A 38 -6.71 22.80 -13.04
C GLU A 38 -5.94 23.72 -14.01
N ARG A 39 -4.61 23.87 -13.85
CA ARG A 39 -3.73 24.64 -14.75
C ARG A 39 -2.94 23.76 -15.72
N ALA A 40 -3.17 22.45 -15.77
CA ALA A 40 -2.39 21.48 -16.54
C ALA A 40 -0.88 21.43 -16.21
N GLU A 41 -0.45 21.99 -15.08
CA GLU A 41 0.94 21.98 -14.61
C GLU A 41 1.36 20.62 -14.02
N ALA A 42 0.38 19.83 -13.58
CA ALA A 42 0.59 18.48 -13.07
C ALA A 42 -0.60 17.59 -13.46
N SER A 43 -0.38 16.27 -13.53
CA SER A 43 -1.43 15.28 -13.72
C SER A 43 -1.87 14.73 -12.34
N PRO A 44 -3.16 14.46 -12.11
CA PRO A 44 -3.60 13.70 -10.94
C PRO A 44 -3.13 12.25 -11.07
N ASP A 45 -2.70 11.67 -9.95
CA ASP A 45 -2.34 10.24 -9.88
C ASP A 45 -3.58 9.36 -10.12
N THR A 46 -3.36 8.09 -10.46
CA THR A 46 -4.43 7.12 -10.72
C THR A 46 -5.46 7.06 -9.58
N ASP A 47 -5.01 7.05 -8.32
CA ASP A 47 -5.89 7.05 -7.15
C ASP A 47 -6.75 8.31 -7.07
N ASN A 48 -6.14 9.47 -7.37
CA ASN A 48 -6.84 10.76 -7.39
C ASN A 48 -7.86 10.81 -8.53
N LEU A 49 -7.53 10.24 -9.69
CA LEU A 49 -8.46 10.11 -10.81
C LEU A 49 -9.66 9.20 -10.46
N ILE A 50 -9.44 8.11 -9.73
CA ILE A 50 -10.51 7.21 -9.26
C ILE A 50 -11.42 7.93 -8.25
N LEU A 51 -10.83 8.74 -7.37
CA LEU A 51 -11.61 9.52 -6.41
C LEU A 51 -12.40 10.63 -7.10
N LEU A 52 -11.80 11.32 -8.07
CA LEU A 52 -12.47 12.34 -8.88
C LEU A 52 -13.66 11.76 -9.64
N SER A 53 -13.50 10.59 -10.27
CA SER A 53 -14.59 9.91 -10.99
C SER A 53 -15.76 9.57 -10.06
N ARG A 54 -15.46 9.12 -8.83
CA ARG A 54 -16.49 8.87 -7.79
C ARG A 54 -17.16 10.14 -7.26
N ILE A 55 -16.40 11.21 -7.04
CA ILE A 55 -16.92 12.49 -6.54
C ILE A 55 -17.86 13.12 -7.57
N TYR A 56 -17.50 13.04 -8.85
CA TYR A 56 -18.29 13.61 -9.94
C TYR A 56 -19.35 12.66 -10.52
N GLY A 57 -19.31 11.37 -10.16
CA GLY A 57 -20.27 10.38 -10.61
C GLY A 57 -20.13 10.00 -12.09
N ILE A 58 -18.94 10.17 -12.68
CA ILE A 58 -18.66 9.86 -14.09
C ILE A 58 -17.61 8.74 -14.21
N SER A 59 -17.50 8.13 -15.38
CA SER A 59 -16.49 7.11 -15.63
C SER A 59 -15.09 7.71 -15.81
N MET A 60 -14.04 6.89 -15.61
CA MET A 60 -12.65 7.31 -15.85
C MET A 60 -12.41 7.68 -17.32
N ASP A 61 -12.99 6.90 -18.23
CA ASP A 61 -12.95 7.14 -19.67
C ASP A 61 -13.52 8.52 -20.00
N GLU A 62 -14.70 8.85 -19.47
CA GLU A 62 -15.33 10.15 -19.65
C GLU A 62 -14.55 11.30 -19.01
N LEU A 63 -13.84 11.04 -17.90
CA LEU A 63 -12.99 12.03 -17.23
C LEU A 63 -11.75 12.36 -18.08
N LEU A 64 -11.18 11.38 -18.78
CA LEU A 64 -9.89 11.48 -19.49
C LEU A 64 -10.03 11.60 -21.02
N ARG A 65 -11.24 11.53 -21.57
CA ARG A 65 -11.48 11.58 -23.01
C ARG A 65 -10.87 12.82 -23.66
N THR A 66 -9.99 12.60 -24.64
CA THR A 66 -9.46 13.61 -25.56
C THR A 66 -10.02 13.39 -26.97
N GLU A 67 -10.02 14.43 -27.80
CA GLU A 67 -10.52 14.37 -29.18
C GLU A 67 -9.44 13.91 -30.20
N ASP A 68 -8.26 13.51 -29.71
CA ASP A 68 -7.15 13.09 -30.56
C ASP A 68 -7.49 11.74 -31.25
N GLU A 69 -7.66 11.77 -32.57
CA GLU A 69 -7.73 10.56 -33.39
C GLU A 69 -6.42 9.78 -33.23
N ILE A 70 -6.52 8.51 -32.86
CA ILE A 70 -5.38 7.59 -32.89
C ILE A 70 -4.93 7.52 -34.36
N PRO A 71 -3.68 7.93 -34.71
CA PRO A 71 -3.22 7.84 -36.07
C PRO A 71 -3.20 6.37 -36.47
N MET A 72 -4.14 5.97 -37.34
CA MET A 72 -4.10 4.64 -37.94
C MET A 72 -2.93 4.63 -38.93
N PRO A 73 -2.03 3.64 -38.89
CA PRO A 73 -0.99 3.54 -39.90
C PRO A 73 -1.65 3.29 -41.27
N GLU A 74 -1.44 4.23 -42.20
CA GLU A 74 -2.06 4.27 -43.54
C GLU A 74 -1.66 3.11 -44.46
N ASN A 75 -0.84 2.15 -44.02
CA ASN A 75 -0.24 1.16 -44.93
C ASN A 75 0.02 -0.23 -44.33
N ALA A 76 -0.86 -0.72 -43.46
CA ALA A 76 -0.82 -2.12 -43.05
C ALA A 76 -1.57 -2.99 -44.09
N GLU A 77 -0.90 -3.36 -45.17
CA GLU A 77 -1.32 -4.50 -46.00
C GLU A 77 -1.35 -5.75 -45.10
N MET A 78 -2.56 -6.24 -44.79
CA MET A 78 -2.74 -7.52 -44.09
C MET A 78 -2.23 -8.65 -44.98
N PRO A 79 -1.28 -9.50 -44.52
CA PRO A 79 -1.01 -10.75 -45.25
C PRO A 79 -2.26 -11.64 -45.19
N GLU A 80 -2.60 -12.23 -46.33
CA GLU A 80 -3.67 -13.24 -46.45
C GLU A 80 -3.41 -14.37 -45.44
N ILE A 81 -4.38 -14.59 -44.54
CA ILE A 81 -4.34 -15.73 -43.62
C ILE A 81 -4.80 -16.95 -44.41
N GLU A 82 -3.86 -17.76 -44.87
CA GLU A 82 -4.15 -19.07 -45.44
C GLU A 82 -4.64 -20.01 -44.32
N GLU A 83 -5.85 -20.54 -44.51
CA GLU A 83 -6.62 -21.30 -43.53
C GLU A 83 -5.94 -22.65 -43.22
N ALA A 84 -5.19 -22.71 -42.12
CA ALA A 84 -4.55 -23.96 -41.66
C ALA A 84 -5.55 -24.85 -40.91
N ALA A 85 -5.76 -26.06 -41.45
CA ALA A 85 -6.55 -27.16 -40.91
C ALA A 85 -6.11 -27.58 -39.47
N PRO A 86 -7.00 -28.20 -38.67
CA PRO A 86 -6.84 -28.33 -37.22
C PRO A 86 -5.71 -29.29 -36.80
N ALA A 87 -4.94 -28.86 -35.80
CA ALA A 87 -3.79 -29.54 -35.22
C ALA A 87 -4.13 -30.94 -34.64
N PRO A 88 -3.29 -31.97 -34.85
CA PRO A 88 -3.37 -33.20 -34.08
C PRO A 88 -2.74 -33.03 -32.68
N ALA A 89 -3.41 -33.60 -31.69
CA ALA A 89 -2.99 -33.65 -30.30
C ALA A 89 -1.78 -34.59 -30.07
N GLY A 90 -0.91 -34.24 -29.11
CA GLY A 90 0.18 -35.07 -28.56
C GLY A 90 1.38 -34.17 -28.18
N ASP A 91 1.53 -33.78 -26.92
CA ASP A 91 2.24 -34.45 -25.81
C ASP A 91 3.78 -34.37 -25.88
N GLY A 92 4.37 -33.88 -24.79
CA GLY A 92 5.79 -33.97 -24.44
C GLY A 92 6.77 -33.13 -25.26
N GLY A 93 7.46 -32.17 -24.62
CA GLY A 93 8.76 -31.67 -25.12
C GLY A 93 9.81 -32.80 -25.13
N PRO A 94 11.11 -32.55 -25.41
CA PRO A 94 11.82 -31.30 -25.72
C PRO A 94 12.58 -31.38 -27.06
N PHE A 95 12.86 -30.26 -27.76
CA PHE A 95 13.94 -30.29 -28.76
C PHE A 95 14.56 -28.90 -28.97
N SER A 96 15.84 -28.82 -28.60
CA SER A 96 16.82 -27.86 -29.09
C SER A 96 17.18 -28.20 -30.54
N GLY A 97 17.53 -27.21 -31.37
CA GLY A 97 18.31 -27.47 -32.59
C GLY A 97 17.86 -26.70 -33.85
N ASP A 98 18.43 -25.51 -33.99
CA ASP A 98 19.17 -25.01 -35.15
C ASP A 98 18.58 -25.12 -36.59
N ALA A 99 18.42 -23.95 -37.21
CA ALA A 99 18.75 -23.74 -38.62
C ALA A 99 19.15 -22.27 -38.87
N ALA A 100 20.45 -22.02 -38.86
CA ALA A 100 21.09 -20.88 -39.53
C ALA A 100 20.84 -20.98 -41.05
N GLU A 101 20.65 -19.88 -41.79
CA GLU A 101 21.66 -19.18 -42.62
C GLU A 101 20.83 -18.32 -43.63
N THR A 102 21.18 -17.14 -44.14
CA THR A 102 22.35 -16.25 -44.11
C THR A 102 21.87 -14.86 -44.58
N ALA A 103 22.39 -13.77 -44.01
CA ALA A 103 22.75 -12.57 -44.76
C ALA A 103 23.71 -11.72 -43.92
N ALA A 104 24.84 -11.37 -44.53
CA ALA A 104 25.93 -10.68 -43.89
C ALA A 104 25.68 -9.17 -43.82
N ASP A 105 25.50 -8.64 -42.62
CA ASP A 105 26.16 -7.41 -42.17
C ASP A 105 26.22 -7.39 -40.62
N GLY A 106 27.30 -6.82 -40.08
CA GLY A 106 27.59 -6.84 -38.65
C GLY A 106 26.79 -5.80 -37.88
N ARG A 107 25.45 -5.91 -37.85
CA ARG A 107 24.59 -5.10 -36.99
C ARG A 107 23.47 -5.93 -36.40
N TRP A 108 23.55 -6.24 -35.11
CA TRP A 108 22.40 -6.74 -34.35
C TRP A 108 21.35 -5.63 -34.34
N ASN A 109 20.39 -5.68 -35.25
CA ASN A 109 19.15 -4.91 -35.14
C ASN A 109 18.13 -5.87 -34.55
N THR A 110 18.09 -5.97 -33.23
CA THR A 110 17.01 -6.67 -32.51
C THR A 110 15.70 -5.96 -32.88
N PRO A 111 14.72 -6.64 -33.49
CA PRO A 111 13.48 -5.99 -33.85
C PRO A 111 12.72 -5.63 -32.57
N GLU A 112 12.45 -4.34 -32.39
CA GLU A 112 11.42 -3.84 -31.47
C GLU A 112 10.15 -4.65 -31.77
N TYR A 113 9.64 -5.38 -30.78
CA TYR A 113 8.42 -6.14 -30.94
C TYR A 113 7.42 -5.76 -29.85
N VAL A 114 6.18 -5.55 -30.28
CA VAL A 114 5.02 -5.39 -29.42
C VAL A 114 4.14 -6.61 -29.65
N HIS A 115 3.98 -7.45 -28.63
CA HIS A 115 3.12 -8.62 -28.69
C HIS A 115 1.91 -8.42 -27.78
N ILE A 116 0.71 -8.58 -28.33
CA ILE A 116 -0.56 -8.49 -27.60
C ILE A 116 -1.23 -9.87 -27.67
N GLY A 117 -1.29 -10.57 -26.54
CA GLY A 117 -1.89 -11.89 -26.44
C GLY A 117 -2.77 -12.05 -25.20
N LEU A 118 -3.37 -13.24 -25.04
CA LEU A 118 -4.19 -13.58 -23.86
C LEU A 118 -3.43 -13.51 -22.53
N ASP A 119 -2.10 -13.58 -22.56
CA ASP A 119 -1.22 -13.51 -21.38
C ASP A 119 -0.84 -12.05 -21.01
N GLY A 120 -1.02 -11.09 -21.93
CA GLY A 120 -0.70 -9.68 -21.70
C GLY A 120 -0.18 -8.92 -22.93
N ILE A 121 0.21 -7.67 -22.69
CA ILE A 121 0.90 -6.77 -23.63
C ILE A 121 2.38 -6.73 -23.24
N HIS A 122 3.26 -7.10 -24.18
CA HIS A 122 4.71 -7.07 -24.00
C HIS A 122 5.30 -6.07 -25.00
N CYS A 123 5.99 -5.05 -24.51
CA CYS A 123 6.73 -4.08 -25.32
C CYS A 123 8.19 -4.08 -24.88
N LYS A 124 9.10 -4.35 -25.82
CA LYS A 124 10.55 -4.38 -25.55
C LYS A 124 11.29 -3.42 -26.47
N ASP A 125 11.92 -2.42 -25.87
CA ASP A 125 12.89 -1.53 -26.51
C ASP A 125 14.31 -1.92 -26.00
N LYS A 126 15.36 -1.42 -26.64
CA LYS A 126 16.77 -1.88 -26.47
C LYS A 126 17.25 -1.96 -25.03
N ASP A 127 16.74 -1.08 -24.17
CA ASP A 127 17.18 -0.87 -22.79
C ASP A 127 16.03 -0.94 -21.76
N SER A 128 14.78 -1.23 -22.20
CA SER A 128 13.60 -1.26 -21.34
C SER A 128 12.55 -2.28 -21.80
N GLU A 129 11.99 -3.05 -20.87
CA GLU A 129 10.90 -4.00 -21.13
C GLU A 129 9.70 -3.74 -20.22
N VAL A 130 8.51 -3.69 -20.83
CA VAL A 130 7.24 -3.52 -20.13
C VAL A 130 6.34 -4.70 -20.44
N HIS A 131 5.93 -5.41 -19.38
CA HIS A 131 4.96 -6.48 -19.45
C HIS A 131 3.72 -6.13 -18.62
N VAL A 132 2.55 -6.11 -19.27
CA VAL A 132 1.25 -5.88 -18.63
C VAL A 132 0.42 -7.13 -18.81
N GLY A 133 0.32 -7.96 -17.77
CA GLY A 133 -0.42 -9.21 -17.79
C GLY A 133 -1.31 -9.41 -16.57
N TRP A 134 -2.08 -10.51 -16.56
CA TRP A 134 -2.96 -10.87 -15.44
C TRP A 134 -2.21 -11.16 -14.12
N LYS A 135 -0.89 -11.37 -14.22
CA LYS A 135 0.00 -11.62 -13.08
C LYS A 135 0.56 -10.32 -12.47
N GLY A 136 0.35 -9.18 -13.12
CA GLY A 136 0.87 -7.88 -12.68
C GLY A 136 1.46 -7.06 -13.83
N ILE A 137 1.90 -5.85 -13.48
CA ILE A 137 2.65 -4.93 -14.35
C ILE A 137 4.11 -4.99 -13.95
N HIS A 138 4.99 -5.26 -14.92
CA HIS A 138 6.43 -5.38 -14.72
C HIS A 138 7.10 -4.40 -15.68
N VAL A 139 7.87 -3.47 -15.14
CA VAL A 139 8.62 -2.48 -15.90
C VAL A 139 10.08 -2.64 -15.49
N VAL A 140 10.93 -3.05 -16.42
CA VAL A 140 12.38 -3.08 -16.23
C VAL A 140 12.97 -2.01 -17.13
N ASP A 141 13.64 -1.03 -16.53
CA ASP A 141 14.49 -0.08 -17.21
C ASP A 141 15.95 -0.30 -16.77
N THR A 142 16.92 0.25 -17.51
CA THR A 142 18.35 -0.03 -17.30
C THR A 142 18.86 0.28 -15.88
N GLU A 143 18.16 1.13 -15.13
CA GLU A 143 18.51 1.52 -13.76
C GLU A 143 17.45 1.15 -12.70
N ASP A 144 16.20 0.87 -13.10
CA ASP A 144 15.07 0.70 -12.18
C ASP A 144 14.14 -0.46 -12.58
N GLU A 145 13.77 -1.30 -11.60
CA GLU A 145 12.82 -2.40 -11.76
C GLU A 145 11.58 -2.16 -10.89
N VAL A 146 10.41 -2.07 -11.52
CA VAL A 146 9.13 -1.85 -10.85
C VAL A 146 8.19 -3.02 -11.13
N HIS A 147 7.79 -3.72 -10.07
CA HIS A 147 6.79 -4.79 -10.14
C HIS A 147 5.53 -4.38 -9.38
N VAL A 148 4.38 -4.54 -10.02
CA VAL A 148 3.08 -4.34 -9.40
C VAL A 148 2.31 -5.64 -9.54
N ASP A 149 2.19 -6.40 -8.46
CA ASP A 149 1.40 -7.64 -8.40
C ASP A 149 0.18 -7.49 -7.47
N SER A 150 -0.61 -8.55 -7.32
CA SER A 150 -1.76 -8.55 -6.40
C SER A 150 -1.37 -8.44 -4.92
N ASN A 151 -0.08 -8.58 -4.58
CA ASN A 151 0.46 -8.54 -3.22
C ASN A 151 1.12 -7.20 -2.86
N GLY A 152 1.32 -6.28 -3.81
CA GLY A 152 1.79 -4.92 -3.58
C GLY A 152 2.64 -4.36 -4.72
N VAL A 153 3.12 -3.12 -4.51
CA VAL A 153 4.07 -2.46 -5.42
C VAL A 153 5.49 -2.68 -4.89
N TYR A 154 6.41 -3.06 -5.77
CA TYR A 154 7.83 -3.27 -5.48
C TYR A 154 8.64 -2.39 -6.43
N VAL A 155 9.61 -1.65 -5.89
CA VAL A 155 10.54 -0.80 -6.66
C VAL A 155 11.95 -1.16 -6.22
N ASN A 156 12.79 -1.63 -7.14
CA ASN A 156 14.18 -2.06 -6.88
C ASN A 156 14.27 -3.05 -5.70
N GLY A 157 13.33 -3.99 -5.61
CA GLY A 157 13.24 -4.99 -4.54
C GLY A 157 12.57 -4.53 -3.24
N GLU A 158 12.32 -3.22 -3.05
CA GLU A 158 11.65 -2.70 -1.83
C GLU A 158 10.12 -2.66 -1.98
N LYS A 159 9.40 -3.23 -1.00
CA LYS A 159 7.94 -3.32 -1.00
C LYS A 159 7.28 -2.03 -0.49
N TYR A 160 6.66 -1.28 -1.39
CA TYR A 160 5.81 -0.14 -1.11
C TYR A 160 4.34 -0.59 -1.00
N ASP A 161 3.98 -1.11 0.17
CA ASP A 161 2.59 -1.41 0.48
C ASP A 161 1.86 -0.10 0.81
N GLY A 162 0.74 0.16 0.12
CA GLY A 162 -0.12 1.35 0.20
C GLY A 162 -0.77 1.51 1.58
N ARG A 163 0.07 1.75 2.58
CA ARG A 163 -0.26 1.73 4.01
C ARG A 163 -1.20 2.87 4.44
N TYR A 164 -1.56 3.78 3.55
CA TYR A 164 -2.46 4.89 3.85
C TYR A 164 -3.94 4.56 3.61
N LEU A 165 -4.27 3.66 2.67
CA LEU A 165 -5.66 3.41 2.28
C LEU A 165 -6.42 2.47 3.26
N TRP A 166 -5.72 1.58 3.97
CA TRP A 166 -6.35 0.66 4.93
C TRP A 166 -6.68 1.30 6.29
N GLU A 167 -6.12 2.47 6.60
CA GLU A 167 -6.41 3.19 7.85
C GLU A 167 -7.78 3.89 7.81
N LEU A 168 -8.28 4.26 6.62
CA LEU A 168 -9.56 4.95 6.45
C LEU A 168 -10.79 4.01 6.45
N ALA A 169 -10.59 2.72 6.20
CA ALA A 169 -11.66 1.76 5.91
C ALA A 169 -11.97 0.76 7.04
N ARG A 170 -11.33 0.86 8.21
CA ARG A 170 -11.69 0.00 9.34
C ARG A 170 -12.69 0.70 10.25
N PRO A 171 -13.88 0.13 10.50
CA PRO A 171 -14.64 0.54 11.66
C PRO A 171 -13.73 0.28 12.87
N GLU A 172 -13.23 1.34 13.50
CA GLU A 172 -12.60 1.21 14.80
C GLU A 172 -13.64 0.55 15.68
N PHE A 173 -13.39 -0.71 16.05
CA PHE A 173 -14.26 -1.45 16.96
C PHE A 173 -14.57 -0.51 18.13
N PRO A 174 -15.85 -0.14 18.37
CA PRO A 174 -16.23 0.98 19.23
C PRO A 174 -16.11 0.59 20.71
N PHE A 175 -14.91 0.19 21.10
CA PHE A 175 -14.56 -0.30 22.42
C PHE A 175 -14.90 0.74 23.49
N ALA A 176 -14.65 2.02 23.22
CA ALA A 176 -15.01 3.10 24.12
C ALA A 176 -16.52 3.13 24.41
N VAL A 177 -17.36 2.96 23.39
CA VAL A 177 -18.83 2.93 23.55
C VAL A 177 -19.25 1.71 24.37
N LEU A 178 -18.66 0.54 24.11
CA LEU A 178 -18.94 -0.67 24.88
C LEU A 178 -18.55 -0.53 26.36
N VAL A 179 -17.40 0.08 26.65
CA VAL A 179 -16.94 0.31 28.02
C VAL A 179 -17.81 1.33 28.74
N ILE A 180 -18.24 2.41 28.06
CA ILE A 180 -19.17 3.39 28.63
C ILE A 180 -20.53 2.75 28.92
N ALA A 181 -21.05 1.93 28.00
CA ALA A 181 -22.29 1.19 28.21
C ALA A 181 -22.17 0.24 29.41
N ALA A 182 -21.06 -0.51 29.51
CA ALA A 182 -20.79 -1.37 30.66
C ALA A 182 -20.70 -0.58 31.98
N PHE A 183 -20.05 0.58 31.99
CA PHE A 183 -20.01 1.47 33.16
C PHE A 183 -21.41 1.89 33.62
N ILE A 184 -22.27 2.32 32.69
CA ILE A 184 -23.65 2.72 32.99
C ILE A 184 -24.45 1.54 33.54
N VAL A 185 -24.35 0.37 32.90
CA VAL A 185 -25.06 -0.85 33.33
C VAL A 185 -24.63 -1.25 34.74
N ILE A 186 -23.33 -1.26 35.04
CA ILE A 186 -22.80 -1.59 36.38
C ILE A 186 -23.29 -0.54 37.40
N GLY A 187 -23.19 0.75 37.07
CA GLY A 187 -23.65 1.84 37.95
C GLY A 187 -25.14 1.76 38.29
N VAL A 188 -25.99 1.43 37.30
CA VAL A 188 -27.44 1.31 37.49
C VAL A 188 -27.81 0.03 38.25
N LEU A 189 -27.19 -1.11 37.93
CA LEU A 189 -27.54 -2.41 38.56
C LEU A 189 -27.00 -2.55 39.98
N THR A 190 -25.80 -2.05 40.25
CA THR A 190 -25.11 -2.26 41.54
C THR A 190 -25.07 -1.02 42.43
N GLY A 191 -25.38 0.16 41.88
CA GLY A 191 -25.19 1.45 42.57
C GLY A 191 -23.72 1.83 42.78
N ALA A 192 -22.78 1.02 42.30
CA ALA A 192 -21.37 1.14 42.61
C ALA A 192 -20.63 2.05 41.62
N TRP A 193 -21.01 3.33 41.57
CA TRP A 193 -20.39 4.34 40.69
C TRP A 193 -18.89 4.57 41.01
N HIS A 194 -18.53 4.49 42.28
CA HIS A 194 -17.19 4.78 42.79
C HIS A 194 -16.13 3.71 42.47
N PRO A 195 -16.40 2.41 42.42
CA PRO A 195 -15.43 1.45 41.88
C PRO A 195 -15.53 1.28 40.36
N ALA A 196 -16.68 1.61 39.76
CA ALA A 196 -16.91 1.38 38.34
C ALA A 196 -16.07 2.27 37.42
N TRP A 197 -15.64 3.48 37.82
CA TRP A 197 -14.81 4.34 36.96
C TRP A 197 -13.48 3.72 36.55
N VAL A 198 -12.99 2.72 37.30
CA VAL A 198 -11.77 1.98 36.97
C VAL A 198 -11.87 1.31 35.61
N ILE A 199 -13.09 0.94 35.16
CA ILE A 199 -13.30 0.37 33.83
C ILE A 199 -12.98 1.38 32.71
N LEU A 200 -13.12 2.68 32.95
CA LEU A 200 -12.83 3.72 31.96
C LEU A 200 -11.32 3.81 31.66
N LEU A 201 -10.46 3.45 32.63
CA LEU A 201 -9.01 3.36 32.42
C LEU A 201 -8.62 2.26 31.43
N THR A 202 -9.52 1.33 31.12
CA THR A 202 -9.28 0.33 30.08
C THR A 202 -9.32 0.93 28.67
N ILE A 203 -9.95 2.09 28.47
CA ILE A 203 -10.08 2.74 27.16
C ILE A 203 -8.70 3.16 26.61
N PRO A 204 -7.89 3.98 27.33
CA PRO A 204 -6.53 4.28 26.88
C PRO A 204 -5.64 3.03 26.76
N LEU A 205 -5.82 2.06 27.66
CA LEU A 205 -5.06 0.81 27.64
C LEU A 205 -5.36 -0.03 26.40
N TRP A 206 -6.61 -0.12 25.98
CA TRP A 206 -7.01 -0.83 24.78
C TRP A 206 -6.36 -0.24 23.52
N HIS A 207 -6.39 1.09 23.37
CA HIS A 207 -5.75 1.75 22.24
C HIS A 207 -4.23 1.52 22.22
N THR A 208 -3.57 1.64 23.39
CA THR A 208 -2.12 1.39 23.48
C THR A 208 -1.75 -0.09 23.26
N CYS A 209 -2.59 -1.03 23.71
CA CYS A 209 -2.48 -2.46 23.40
C CYS A 209 -2.57 -2.71 21.90
N LEU A 210 -3.64 -2.22 21.26
CA LEU A 210 -3.86 -2.41 19.82
C LEU A 210 -2.71 -1.86 18.98
N GLU A 211 -2.18 -0.70 19.37
CA GLU A 211 -1.08 -0.08 18.67
C GLU A 211 0.25 -0.83 18.88
N ALA A 212 0.50 -1.33 20.09
CA ALA A 212 1.67 -2.17 20.39
C ALA A 212 1.65 -3.50 19.61
N PHE A 213 0.49 -4.16 19.53
CA PHE A 213 0.32 -5.39 18.74
C PHE A 213 0.53 -5.15 17.25
N ARG A 214 -0.03 -4.06 16.72
CA ARG A 214 0.06 -3.74 15.29
C ARG A 214 1.47 -3.41 14.85
N LYS A 215 2.20 -2.65 15.67
CA LYS A 215 3.58 -2.23 15.37
C LYS A 215 4.64 -3.25 15.80
N ARG A 216 4.23 -4.38 16.41
CA ARG A 216 5.12 -5.38 17.06
C ARG A 216 6.20 -4.72 17.92
N ASP A 217 5.86 -3.59 18.56
CA ASP A 217 6.79 -2.77 19.33
C ASP A 217 6.26 -2.67 20.75
N MET A 218 6.72 -3.59 21.60
CA MET A 218 6.25 -3.72 22.98
C MET A 218 6.55 -2.45 23.80
N MET A 219 7.50 -1.61 23.40
CA MET A 219 7.81 -0.39 24.16
C MET A 219 6.77 0.71 24.07
N ARG A 220 5.88 0.67 23.08
CA ARG A 220 4.81 1.67 22.93
C ARG A 220 3.62 1.38 23.84
N PHE A 221 3.58 0.20 24.46
CA PHE A 221 2.52 -0.16 25.38
C PHE A 221 2.59 0.71 26.65
N ALA A 222 1.44 1.27 27.07
CA ALA A 222 1.33 2.09 28.27
C ALA A 222 1.34 1.23 29.54
N PHE A 223 2.45 0.54 29.79
CA PHE A 223 2.64 -0.35 30.93
C PHE A 223 2.37 0.33 32.29
N PRO A 224 2.73 1.61 32.54
CA PRO A 224 2.38 2.31 33.77
C PRO A 224 0.86 2.37 34.03
N LEU A 225 0.05 2.56 32.98
CA LEU A 225 -1.41 2.58 33.11
C LEU A 225 -1.94 1.19 33.47
N LEU A 226 -1.34 0.13 32.93
CA LEU A 226 -1.72 -1.25 33.25
C LEU A 226 -1.38 -1.56 34.71
N THR A 227 -0.18 -1.19 35.16
CA THR A 227 0.22 -1.37 36.56
C THR A 227 -0.66 -0.59 37.52
N PHE A 228 -1.06 0.63 37.14
CA PHE A 228 -1.98 1.44 37.93
C PHE A 228 -3.37 0.82 38.00
N LEU A 229 -3.89 0.30 36.87
CA LEU A 229 -5.15 -0.44 36.84
C LEU A 229 -5.11 -1.67 37.75
N ILE A 230 -4.05 -2.48 37.67
CA ILE A 230 -3.88 -3.68 38.51
C ILE A 230 -3.80 -3.29 40.00
N PHE A 231 -3.07 -2.24 40.33
CA PHE A 231 -2.98 -1.71 41.68
C PHE A 231 -4.36 -1.30 42.24
N LEU A 232 -5.15 -0.56 41.46
CA LEU A 232 -6.51 -0.16 41.85
C LEU A 232 -7.43 -1.37 42.05
N LEU A 233 -7.34 -2.38 41.17
CA LEU A 233 -8.12 -3.62 41.33
C LEU A 233 -7.73 -4.37 42.62
N LEU A 234 -6.44 -4.48 42.93
CA LEU A 234 -5.96 -5.09 44.18
C LEU A 234 -6.43 -4.31 45.42
N GLY A 235 -6.42 -2.98 45.36
CA GLY A 235 -6.90 -2.11 46.44
C GLY A 235 -8.40 -2.25 46.68
N ILE A 236 -9.21 -2.19 45.62
CA ILE A 236 -10.68 -2.19 45.69
C ILE A 236 -11.23 -3.59 46.04
N PHE A 237 -10.74 -4.65 45.41
CA PHE A 237 -11.30 -6.00 45.58
C PHE A 237 -10.71 -6.78 46.76
N LYS A 238 -9.45 -6.54 47.09
CA LYS A 238 -8.73 -7.31 48.12
C LYS A 238 -8.30 -6.45 49.32
N GLY A 239 -8.50 -5.14 49.29
CA GLY A 239 -8.01 -4.23 50.32
C GLY A 239 -6.47 -4.15 50.39
N LEU A 240 -5.78 -4.64 49.36
CA LEU A 240 -4.33 -4.85 49.36
C LEU A 240 -3.58 -3.58 48.91
N TRP A 241 -3.83 -2.46 49.59
CA TRP A 241 -3.15 -1.19 49.30
C TRP A 241 -1.65 -1.24 49.62
N HIS A 242 -1.31 -1.89 50.74
CA HIS A 242 0.06 -1.95 51.25
C HIS A 242 0.97 -2.98 50.61
N PRO A 243 0.54 -4.19 50.20
CA PRO A 243 1.40 -5.05 49.37
C PRO A 243 1.26 -4.72 47.87
N GLY A 244 0.22 -3.98 47.47
CA GLY A 244 -0.04 -3.63 46.08
C GLY A 244 1.03 -2.76 45.42
N TRP A 245 1.79 -1.96 46.18
CA TRP A 245 2.83 -1.11 45.58
C TRP A 245 3.96 -1.93 44.91
N LEU A 246 4.12 -3.20 45.27
CA LEU A 246 5.10 -4.09 44.64
C LEU A 246 4.86 -4.23 43.13
N VAL A 247 3.62 -4.02 42.65
CA VAL A 247 3.31 -4.03 41.21
C VAL A 247 4.06 -2.92 40.46
N PHE A 248 4.35 -1.78 41.09
CA PHE A 248 5.12 -0.70 40.45
C PHE A 248 6.58 -1.09 40.19
N LEU A 249 7.14 -2.07 40.91
CA LEU A 249 8.48 -2.60 40.64
C LEU A 249 8.55 -3.35 39.30
N ALA A 250 7.41 -3.75 38.74
CA ALA A 250 7.37 -4.34 37.41
C ALA A 250 7.69 -3.31 36.32
N ILE A 251 7.50 -2.01 36.56
CA ILE A 251 7.75 -0.95 35.57
C ILE A 251 9.22 -0.90 35.12
N PRO A 252 10.21 -0.74 36.02
CA PRO A 252 11.61 -0.72 35.60
C PRO A 252 12.04 -2.05 34.97
N VAL A 253 11.53 -3.19 35.46
CA VAL A 253 11.82 -4.51 34.90
C VAL A 253 11.29 -4.62 33.47
N TYR A 254 10.05 -4.19 33.23
CA TYR A 254 9.42 -4.20 31.91
C TYR A 254 10.23 -3.38 30.90
N TYR A 255 10.59 -2.14 31.25
CA TYR A 255 11.35 -1.29 30.35
C TYR A 255 12.79 -1.78 30.15
N ALA A 256 13.42 -2.39 31.16
CA ALA A 256 14.74 -3.00 31.02
C ALA A 256 14.71 -4.19 30.06
N VAL A 257 13.73 -5.09 30.20
CA VAL A 257 13.55 -6.24 29.29
C VAL A 257 13.22 -5.76 27.88
N ALA A 258 12.35 -4.76 27.75
CA ALA A 258 12.00 -4.21 26.46
C ALA A 258 13.23 -3.58 25.77
N ASP A 259 14.03 -2.80 26.50
CA ASP A 259 15.28 -2.22 25.97
C ASP A 259 16.27 -3.30 25.53
N TYR A 260 16.39 -4.38 26.30
CA TYR A 260 17.21 -5.53 25.95
C TYR A 260 16.79 -6.16 24.60
N PHE A 261 15.50 -6.44 24.40
CA PHE A 261 15.01 -6.96 23.11
C PHE A 261 15.22 -5.99 21.95
N ARG A 262 15.10 -4.68 22.19
CA ARG A 262 15.40 -3.66 21.17
C ARG A 262 16.86 -3.71 20.75
N ARG A 263 17.79 -3.84 21.70
CA ARG A 263 19.23 -3.96 21.40
C ARG A 263 19.51 -5.20 20.55
N LEU A 264 18.96 -6.35 20.92
CA LEU A 264 19.11 -7.59 20.13
C LEU A 264 18.59 -7.47 18.71
N LYS A 265 17.41 -6.86 18.52
CA LYS A 265 16.85 -6.65 17.17
C LYS A 265 17.74 -5.73 16.33
N LYS A 266 18.33 -4.71 16.95
CA LYS A 266 19.25 -3.76 16.29
C LYS A 266 20.58 -4.41 15.92
N GLU A 267 21.09 -5.31 16.74
CA GLU A 267 22.32 -6.06 16.46
C GLU A 267 22.12 -7.05 15.31
N ARG A 268 21.05 -7.85 15.33
CA ARG A 268 20.73 -8.77 14.23
C ARG A 268 20.56 -8.06 12.90
N ALA A 269 19.85 -6.93 12.89
CA ALA A 269 19.67 -6.13 11.68
C ALA A 269 20.98 -5.53 11.14
N LYS A 270 22.00 -5.34 11.98
CA LYS A 270 23.33 -4.91 11.52
C LYS A 270 24.12 -6.07 10.92
N GLU A 271 24.05 -7.26 11.53
CA GLU A 271 24.72 -8.47 11.02
C GLU A 271 24.17 -8.88 9.65
N ASP A 272 22.85 -8.83 9.46
CA ASP A 272 22.20 -9.14 8.18
C ASP A 272 22.68 -8.19 7.07
N ASN A 273 22.65 -6.88 7.35
CA ASN A 273 23.01 -5.83 6.39
C ASN A 273 24.52 -5.82 6.07
N GLN A 274 25.36 -6.17 7.06
CA GLN A 274 26.79 -6.31 6.86
C GLN A 274 27.13 -7.58 6.06
N GLY A 275 26.36 -8.66 6.21
CA GLY A 275 26.52 -9.91 5.44
C GLY A 275 26.07 -9.82 3.98
N GLU A 276 25.09 -8.99 3.65
CA GLU A 276 24.70 -8.70 2.25
C GLU A 276 25.80 -7.93 1.50
N ASN A 277 26.38 -6.90 2.13
CA ASN A 277 27.42 -6.08 1.51
C ASN A 277 28.68 -6.89 1.13
N TYR A 278 29.07 -7.89 1.94
CA TYR A 278 30.18 -8.78 1.60
C TYR A 278 29.87 -9.75 0.45
N LYS A 279 28.60 -10.10 0.21
CA LYS A 279 28.21 -10.96 -0.92
C LYS A 279 28.19 -10.20 -2.25
N GLU A 280 27.84 -8.92 -2.23
CA GLU A 280 27.90 -8.07 -3.42
C GLU A 280 29.33 -7.79 -3.86
N GLU A 281 30.25 -7.53 -2.92
CA GLU A 281 31.67 -7.32 -3.24
C GLU A 281 32.32 -8.58 -3.86
N ASP A 282 32.06 -9.77 -3.33
CA ASP A 282 32.66 -11.03 -3.81
C ASP A 282 32.04 -11.54 -5.13
N SER A 283 30.81 -11.10 -5.48
CA SER A 283 30.17 -11.41 -6.77
C SER A 283 30.54 -10.44 -7.89
N SER A 284 31.25 -9.34 -7.56
CA SER A 284 31.69 -8.31 -8.51
C SER A 284 33.17 -8.46 -8.96
N LEU A 285 33.87 -9.47 -8.43
CA LEU A 285 35.25 -9.84 -8.75
C LEU A 285 35.30 -11.11 -9.62
#